data_AF-A0A1J6X572-F1
#
_entry.id   AF-A0A1J6X572-F1
#
_cell.length_a   1.000
_cell.length_b   1.000
_cell.length_c   1.000
_cell.angle_alpha   90.00
_cell.angle_beta   90.00
_cell.angle_gamma   90.00
#
_symmetry.space_group_name_H-M   'P 1'
#
loop_
_entity.id
_entity.type
_entity.pdbx_description
1 polymer ?
#
loop_
_entity_poly.entity_id
_entity_poly.type
_entity_poly.pdbx_seq_one_letter_code
_entity_poly.pdbx_strand_id
1 'polypeptide(L)' 'MLFEASGEGFVPGEDIALAVIIRHSSSDGDGRVRHVIEDRELPGDGSEVLLFGRISGTTHIVGGLG' A
#
# COMPACT_ATOMS: atom_id res chain seq x y z
N MET A 1 1.21 -17.98 7.21
CA MET A 1 2.06 -16.84 7.57
C MET A 1 1.14 -15.73 8.07
N LEU A 2 1.50 -15.03 9.14
CA LEU A 2 0.75 -13.89 9.66
C LEU A 2 1.56 -12.64 9.37
N PHE A 3 0.90 -11.62 8.86
CA PHE A 3 1.51 -10.34 8.55
C PHE A 3 0.84 -9.26 9.37
N GLU A 4 1.65 -8.42 10.00
CA GLU A 4 1.19 -7.29 10.80
C GLU A 4 1.71 -5.99 10.20
N ALA A 5 0.82 -5.02 10.04
CA ALA A 5 1.14 -3.67 9.65
C ALA A 5 0.42 -2.71 10.60
N SER A 6 1.14 -1.71 11.09
CA SER A 6 0.62 -0.70 12.00
C SER A 6 1.05 0.70 11.56
N GLY A 7 0.29 1.69 12.00
CA GLY A 7 0.53 3.09 11.71
C GLY A 7 -0.22 3.96 12.72
N GLU A 8 0.20 5.21 12.85
CA GLU A 8 -0.38 6.18 13.78
C GLU A 8 -0.86 7.44 13.04
N GLY A 9 -1.54 8.34 13.75
CA GLY A 9 -2.07 9.59 13.18
C GLY A 9 -3.43 9.43 12.48
N PHE A 10 -4.13 8.34 12.75
CA PHE A 10 -5.49 8.10 12.29
C PHE A 10 -6.53 8.77 13.20
N VAL A 11 -7.68 9.12 12.63
CA VAL A 11 -8.87 9.55 13.37
C VAL A 11 -9.45 8.33 14.11
N PRO A 12 -9.74 8.42 15.43
CA PRO A 12 -10.32 7.32 16.17
C PRO A 12 -11.63 6.80 15.53
N GLY A 13 -11.67 5.50 15.24
CA GLY A 13 -12.82 4.83 14.64
C GLY A 13 -12.96 4.98 13.12
N GLU A 14 -11.98 5.58 12.43
CA GLU A 14 -12.01 5.62 10.97
C GLU A 14 -11.68 4.27 10.32
N ASP A 15 -12.18 4.07 9.09
CA ASP A 15 -11.81 2.93 8.27
C ASP A 15 -10.38 3.08 7.73
N ILE A 16 -9.56 2.05 7.92
CA ILE A 16 -8.20 1.97 7.38
C ILE A 16 -8.17 0.92 6.27
N ALA A 17 -7.87 1.34 5.05
CA ALA A 17 -7.62 0.42 3.94
C ALA A 17 -6.20 -0.13 4.04
N LEU A 18 -6.06 -1.46 3.90
CA LEU A 18 -4.77 -2.14 3.71
C LEU A 18 -4.70 -2.60 2.25
N ALA A 19 -3.69 -2.12 1.52
CA ALA A 19 -3.46 -2.50 0.13
C ALA A 19 -2.04 -3.01 -0.05
N VAL A 20 -1.86 -4.09 -0.81
CA VAL A 20 -0.52 -4.61 -1.12
C VAL A 20 0.09 -3.85 -2.29
N ILE A 21 1.34 -3.43 -2.14
CA ILE A 21 2.08 -2.74 -3.19
C ILE A 21 2.67 -3.81 -4.12
N ILE A 22 2.17 -3.85 -5.35
CA ILE A 22 2.61 -4.80 -6.37
C ILE A 22 3.91 -4.32 -7.03
N ARG A 23 4.05 -3.01 -7.21
CA ARG A 23 5.13 -2.38 -7.99
C ARG A 23 5.24 -0.89 -7.69
N HIS A 24 6.47 -0.38 -7.74
CA HIS A 24 6.76 1.05 -7.90
C HIS A 24 7.10 1.41 -9.35
N SER A 25 6.72 2.61 -9.79
CA SER A 25 7.19 3.20 -11.05
C SER A 25 7.22 4.71 -10.94
N SER A 26 8.09 5.35 -11.72
CA SER A 26 8.12 6.80 -11.86
C SER A 26 7.05 7.24 -12.87
N SER A 27 6.46 8.42 -12.62
CA SER A 27 5.60 9.08 -13.59
C SER A 27 6.42 9.69 -14.74
N ASP A 28 5.76 9.98 -15.86
CA ASP A 28 6.32 10.82 -16.91
C ASP A 28 6.40 12.31 -16.50
N GLY A 29 6.86 13.17 -17.42
CA GLY A 29 7.01 14.61 -17.19
C GLY A 29 5.70 15.36 -16.93
N ASP A 30 4.55 14.76 -17.24
CA ASP A 30 3.21 15.32 -16.97
C ASP A 30 2.59 14.72 -15.70
N GLY A 31 3.32 13.88 -14.96
CA GLY A 31 2.84 13.25 -13.74
C GLY A 31 1.90 12.06 -13.99
N ARG A 32 1.93 11.46 -15.19
CA ARG A 32 1.09 10.29 -15.51
C ARG A 32 1.88 8.99 -15.36
N VAL A 33 1.18 7.94 -14.94
CA VAL A 33 1.71 6.58 -14.89
C VAL A 33 0.61 5.59 -15.28
N ARG A 34 0.98 4.49 -15.94
CA ARG A 34 0.07 3.39 -16.27
C ARG A 34 0.70 2.05 -15.91
N HIS A 35 -0.06 1.26 -15.17
CA HIS A 35 0.29 -0.13 -14.86
C HIS A 35 -0.65 -1.08 -15.58
N VAL A 36 -0.10 -2.16 -16.11
CA VAL A 36 -0.82 -3.37 -16.53
C VAL A 36 -0.18 -4.49 -15.73
N ILE A 37 -1.01 -5.28 -15.07
CA ILE A 37 -0.56 -6.39 -14.24
C ILE A 37 -1.31 -7.66 -14.67
N GLU A 38 -0.63 -8.79 -14.59
CA GLU A 38 -1.22 -10.12 -14.70
C GLU A 38 -1.29 -10.79 -13.33
N ASP A 39 -2.19 -11.76 -13.16
CA ASP A 39 -2.40 -12.45 -11.87
C ASP A 39 -1.12 -13.09 -11.31
N ARG A 40 -0.20 -13.52 -12.18
CA ARG A 40 1.11 -14.08 -11.79
C ARG A 40 2.08 -13.06 -11.18
N GLU A 41 1.80 -11.77 -11.35
CA GLU A 41 2.58 -10.68 -10.77
C GLU A 41 2.04 -10.26 -9.40
N LEU A 42 0.97 -10.90 -8.91
CA LEU A 42 0.45 -10.61 -7.59
C LEU A 42 1.51 -10.93 -6.50
N PRO A 43 1.70 -10.02 -5.54
CA PRO A 43 2.75 -10.10 -4.54
C PRO A 43 2.69 -11.37 -3.69
N GLY A 44 3.86 -11.95 -3.41
CA GLY A 44 4.03 -13.09 -2.51
C GLY A 44 4.38 -12.66 -1.07
N ASP A 45 4.86 -13.61 -0.28
CA ASP A 45 5.37 -13.36 1.07
C ASP A 45 6.51 -12.30 1.05
N GLY A 46 6.54 -11.37 2.01
CA GLY A 46 7.56 -10.30 2.04
C GLY A 46 7.12 -8.94 1.48
N SER A 47 5.90 -8.83 0.94
CA SER A 47 5.48 -7.65 0.17
C SER A 47 5.20 -6.42 1.02
N GLU A 48 5.49 -5.24 0.46
CA GLU A 48 5.17 -3.97 1.10
C GLU A 48 3.65 -3.71 1.06
N VAL A 49 3.14 -3.04 2.09
CA VAL A 49 1.72 -2.64 2.16
C VAL A 49 1.55 -1.15 2.42
N LEU A 50 0.43 -0.64 1.94
CA LEU A 50 -0.08 0.69 2.19
C LEU A 50 -1.20 0.62 3.22
N LEU A 51 -1.09 1.40 4.30
CA LEU A 51 -2.22 1.75 5.17
C LEU A 51 -2.73 3.13 4.78
N PHE A 52 -4.01 3.25 4.47
CA PHE A 52 -4.65 4.52 4.10
C PHE A 52 -5.88 4.80 4.96
N GLY A 53 -5.83 5.88 5.73
CA GLY A 53 -6.96 6.38 6.51
C GLY A 53 -7.97 7.11 5.63
N ARG A 54 -9.20 6.60 5.55
CA ARG A 54 -10.22 7.11 4.64
C ARG A 54 -10.67 8.54 4.97
N ILE A 55 -10.64 8.93 6.24
CA ILE A 55 -11.09 10.24 6.72
C ILE A 55 -9.88 11.17 6.85
N SER A 56 -8.81 10.71 7.49
CA SER A 56 -7.61 11.52 7.73
C SER A 56 -6.76 11.75 6.49
N GLY A 57 -6.78 10.83 5.52
CA GLY A 57 -5.83 10.79 4.40
C GLY A 57 -4.42 10.33 4.81
N THR A 58 -4.23 9.96 6.08
CA THR A 58 -2.95 9.48 6.60
C THR A 58 -2.52 8.23 5.84
N THR A 59 -1.26 8.20 5.40
CA THR A 59 -0.70 7.15 4.56
C THR A 59 0.60 6.62 5.15
N HIS A 60 0.70 5.31 5.34
CA HIS A 60 1.93 4.62 5.75
C HIS A 60 2.28 3.53 4.75
N ILE A 61 3.55 3.48 4.33
CA ILE A 61 4.11 2.34 3.60
C ILE A 61 4.93 1.52 4.59
N VAL A 62 4.55 0.26 4.77
CA VAL A 62 5.21 -0.68 5.68
C VAL A 62 5.82 -1.79 4.84
N GLY A 63 7.15 -1.90 4.89
CA GLY A 63 7.89 -2.91 4.14
C GLY A 63 8.18 -4.17 4.94
N GLY A 64 8.44 -5.27 4.23
CA GLY A 64 8.95 -6.51 4.84
C GLY A 64 7.93 -7.21 5.73
N LEU A 65 6.70 -7.38 5.23
CA LEU A 65 5.76 -8.29 5.86
C LEU A 65 6.39 -9.70 5.84
N GLY A 66 6.95 -10.13 6.98
CA GLY A 66 7.76 -11.33 7.15
C GLY A 66 7.68 -11.82 8.57
#